data_AF-A0A524DRS8-F1
#
_entry.id   AF-A0A524DRS8-F1
#
_cell.length_a   1.000
_cell.length_b   1.000
_cell.length_c   1.000
_cell.angle_alpha   90.00
_cell.angle_beta   90.00
_cell.angle_gamma   90.00
#
_symmetry.space_group_name_H-M   'P 1'
#
loop_
_entity.id
_entity.type
_entity.pdbx_description
1 polymer ?
#
loop_
_entity_poly.entity_id
_entity_poly.type
_entity_poly.pdbx_seq_one_letter_code
_entity_poly.pdbx_strand_id
1 'polypeptide(L)'
;MIFQSDYRFIPIFTSQLFIIVIFLILALKILKRNVNRANVTLSLYYFFTSSGLIFNILFFILPLIDPWNIFLATIFYDFTYYLPFLSLIFLLAFTLNLLMLESEFTKIKYLVLVFTHAIITFMFLFFPEGITIIKVNNEWRPLYSWLFLITMYIYFSGVIVIPTIIYSLRLYKRFEAKNLKKRLRYFILGVIGSFIVLYGVGLYNTWHDPIFRLVWGILNILILIPSGLLIYYGIGQNL
;
A
#
# COMPACT_ATOMS: atom_id res chain seq x y z
N MET A 1 21.80 -20.64 7.83
CA MET A 1 21.36 -22.01 7.53
C MET A 1 20.50 -22.57 8.67
N ILE A 2 19.45 -21.85 9.11
CA ILE A 2 18.44 -22.32 10.10
C ILE A 2 16.99 -22.06 9.61
N PHE A 3 16.81 -21.47 8.41
CA PHE A 3 15.48 -21.33 7.78
C PHE A 3 15.57 -21.64 6.29
N GLN A 4 16.05 -22.85 5.98
CA GLN A 4 16.19 -23.38 4.63
C GLN A 4 15.21 -24.55 4.37
N SER A 5 14.20 -24.70 5.22
CA SER A 5 13.10 -25.64 5.03
C SER A 5 11.79 -24.90 4.77
N ASP A 6 10.91 -25.59 4.07
CA ASP A 6 9.60 -25.26 3.46
C ASP A 6 8.56 -24.55 4.37
N TYR A 7 8.95 -24.02 5.53
CA TYR A 7 8.06 -23.43 6.53
C TYR A 7 7.97 -21.90 6.50
N ARG A 8 8.68 -21.19 5.59
CA ARG A 8 8.53 -19.72 5.41
C ARG A 8 7.16 -19.34 4.86
N PHE A 9 6.51 -20.27 4.16
CA PHE A 9 5.18 -20.08 3.60
C PHE A 9 4.13 -19.81 4.69
N ILE A 10 4.18 -20.53 5.82
CA ILE A 10 3.16 -20.46 6.86
C ILE A 10 3.10 -19.08 7.54
N PRO A 11 4.21 -18.49 8.02
CA PRO A 11 4.17 -17.15 8.62
C PRO A 11 3.74 -16.06 7.65
N ILE A 12 4.21 -16.10 6.40
CA ILE A 12 3.87 -15.10 5.37
C ILE A 12 2.40 -15.22 5.02
N PHE A 13 1.91 -16.42 4.73
CA PHE A 13 0.52 -16.67 4.37
C PHE A 13 -0.44 -16.28 5.51
N THR A 14 -0.14 -16.71 6.73
CA THR A 14 -1.01 -16.43 7.90
C THR A 14 -1.06 -14.95 8.21
N SER A 15 0.09 -14.25 8.19
CA SER A 15 0.14 -12.82 8.47
C SER A 15 -0.54 -11.99 7.37
N GLN A 16 -0.33 -12.31 6.09
CA GLN A 16 -0.98 -11.59 5.00
C GLN A 16 -2.49 -11.84 4.97
N LEU A 17 -2.94 -13.07 5.19
CA LEU A 17 -4.36 -13.39 5.27
C LEU A 17 -5.04 -12.59 6.39
N PHE A 18 -4.40 -12.49 7.55
CA PHE A 18 -4.90 -11.68 8.66
C PHE A 18 -5.02 -10.19 8.28
N ILE A 19 -4.01 -9.63 7.60
CA ILE A 19 -4.03 -8.24 7.11
C ILE A 19 -5.16 -8.03 6.09
N ILE A 20 -5.31 -8.94 5.13
CA ILE A 20 -6.37 -8.90 4.10
C ILE A 20 -7.74 -8.87 4.77
N VAL A 21 -8.00 -9.78 5.72
CA VAL A 21 -9.28 -9.85 6.42
C VAL A 21 -9.55 -8.56 7.19
N ILE A 22 -8.57 -8.03 7.94
CA ILE A 22 -8.73 -6.75 8.64
C ILE A 22 -9.07 -5.63 7.66
N PHE A 23 -8.28 -5.47 6.59
CA PHE A 23 -8.42 -4.35 5.66
C PHE A 23 -9.76 -4.43 4.90
N LEU A 24 -10.20 -5.62 4.49
CA LEU A 24 -11.53 -5.80 3.88
C LEU A 24 -12.66 -5.50 4.87
N ILE A 25 -12.55 -5.93 6.13
CA ILE A 25 -13.52 -5.58 7.17
C ILE A 25 -13.59 -4.05 7.36
N LEU A 26 -12.45 -3.37 7.39
CA LEU A 26 -12.40 -1.92 7.51
C LEU A 26 -13.03 -1.23 6.29
N ALA A 27 -12.69 -1.66 5.07
CA ALA A 27 -13.29 -1.16 3.84
C ALA A 27 -14.84 -1.27 3.88
N LEU A 28 -15.36 -2.45 4.21
CA LEU A 28 -16.80 -2.70 4.31
C LEU A 28 -17.45 -1.89 5.44
N LYS A 29 -16.80 -1.76 6.60
CA LYS A 29 -17.30 -0.92 7.71
C LYS A 29 -17.37 0.56 7.35
N ILE A 30 -16.43 1.07 6.55
CA ILE A 30 -16.45 2.45 6.08
C ILE A 30 -17.62 2.66 5.10
N LEU A 31 -17.78 1.78 4.12
CA LEU A 31 -18.86 1.87 3.13
C LEU A 31 -20.25 1.75 3.73
N LYS A 32 -20.44 0.88 4.73
CA LYS A 32 -21.75 0.66 5.37
C LYS A 32 -22.28 1.85 6.19
N ARG A 33 -21.45 2.85 6.51
CA ARG A 33 -21.85 3.95 7.41
C ARG A 33 -22.54 5.10 6.68
N ASN A 34 -21.85 5.66 5.70
CA ASN A 34 -22.33 6.77 4.88
C ASN A 34 -21.57 6.74 3.56
N VAL A 35 -22.31 6.78 2.45
CA VAL A 35 -21.74 6.79 1.10
C VAL A 35 -21.42 8.23 0.69
N ASN A 36 -20.55 8.89 1.46
CA ASN A 36 -19.96 10.16 1.08
C ASN A 36 -18.62 9.94 0.36
N ARG A 37 -18.16 10.94 -0.39
CA ARG A 37 -16.95 10.83 -1.21
C ARG A 37 -15.71 10.49 -0.39
N ALA A 38 -15.58 11.04 0.83
CA ALA A 38 -14.43 10.78 1.69
C ALA A 38 -14.41 9.30 2.14
N ASN A 39 -15.55 8.77 2.57
CA ASN A 39 -15.71 7.38 2.99
C ASN A 39 -15.44 6.40 1.84
N VAL A 40 -16.00 6.67 0.66
CA VAL A 40 -15.70 5.86 -0.54
C VAL A 40 -14.20 5.89 -0.84
N THR A 41 -13.59 7.07 -0.85
CA THR A 41 -12.15 7.22 -1.12
C THR A 41 -11.30 6.43 -0.12
N LEU A 42 -11.59 6.55 1.18
CA LEU A 42 -10.86 5.82 2.21
C LEU A 42 -11.08 4.31 2.12
N SER A 43 -12.29 3.87 1.77
CA SER A 43 -12.56 2.45 1.53
C SER A 43 -11.77 1.91 0.34
N LEU A 44 -11.60 2.70 -0.72
CA LEU A 44 -10.81 2.29 -1.89
C LEU A 44 -9.34 2.07 -1.52
N TYR A 45 -8.75 2.88 -0.63
CA TYR A 45 -7.42 2.60 -0.08
C TYR A 45 -7.35 1.17 0.49
N TYR A 46 -8.19 0.82 1.47
CA TYR A 46 -8.17 -0.51 2.08
C TYR A 46 -8.47 -1.63 1.08
N PHE A 47 -9.42 -1.42 0.17
CA PHE A 47 -9.80 -2.41 -0.83
C PHE A 47 -8.66 -2.70 -1.81
N PHE A 48 -8.01 -1.67 -2.36
CA PHE A 48 -6.91 -1.85 -3.29
C PHE A 48 -5.65 -2.42 -2.61
N THR A 49 -5.33 -1.99 -1.38
CA THR A 49 -4.22 -2.58 -0.62
C THR A 49 -4.48 -4.07 -0.35
N SER A 50 -5.66 -4.44 0.14
CA SER A 50 -6.00 -5.85 0.40
C SER A 50 -6.06 -6.70 -0.87
N SER A 51 -6.58 -6.16 -1.97
CA SER A 51 -6.59 -6.85 -3.26
C SER A 51 -5.17 -7.16 -3.75
N GLY A 52 -4.23 -6.21 -3.63
CA GLY A 52 -2.82 -6.47 -3.97
C GLY A 52 -2.18 -7.55 -3.10
N LEU A 53 -2.53 -7.62 -1.82
CA LEU A 53 -2.08 -8.70 -0.93
C LEU A 53 -2.68 -10.07 -1.31
N ILE A 54 -3.93 -10.11 -1.78
CA ILE A 54 -4.52 -11.35 -2.32
C ILE A 54 -3.72 -11.84 -3.53
N PHE A 55 -3.40 -10.94 -4.47
CA PHE A 55 -2.54 -11.29 -5.60
C PHE A 55 -1.13 -11.72 -5.17
N ASN A 56 -0.60 -11.16 -4.07
CA ASN A 56 0.69 -11.59 -3.54
C ASN A 56 0.65 -13.03 -3.03
N ILE A 57 -0.43 -13.40 -2.34
CA ILE A 57 -0.66 -14.78 -1.93
C ILE A 57 -0.75 -15.71 -3.14
N LEU A 58 -1.49 -15.32 -4.18
CA LEU A 58 -1.60 -16.10 -5.42
C LEU A 58 -0.24 -16.27 -6.11
N PHE A 59 0.57 -15.21 -6.16
CA PHE A 59 1.94 -15.25 -6.67
C PHE A 59 2.81 -16.25 -5.90
N PHE A 60 2.69 -16.31 -4.56
CA PHE A 60 3.46 -17.26 -3.74
C PHE A 60 2.96 -18.70 -3.81
N ILE A 61 1.66 -18.92 -4.01
CA ILE A 61 1.08 -20.27 -4.17
C ILE A 61 1.38 -20.87 -5.54
N LEU A 62 1.42 -20.05 -6.58
CA LEU A 62 1.53 -20.54 -7.96
C LEU A 62 2.74 -21.48 -8.19
N PRO A 63 3.97 -21.21 -7.71
CA PRO A 63 5.09 -22.15 -7.82
C PRO A 63 4.83 -23.55 -7.26
N LEU A 64 3.92 -23.68 -6.28
CA LEU A 64 3.57 -24.97 -5.66
C LEU A 64 2.60 -25.79 -6.52
N ILE A 65 1.79 -25.11 -7.33
CA ILE A 65 0.76 -25.74 -8.18
C ILE A 65 1.30 -25.94 -9.60
N ASP A 66 1.94 -24.91 -10.16
CA ASP A 66 2.42 -24.87 -11.54
C ASP A 66 3.77 -24.13 -11.61
N PRO A 67 4.89 -24.81 -11.27
CA PRO A 67 6.22 -24.21 -11.16
C PRO A 67 6.85 -23.73 -12.47
N TRP A 68 6.17 -23.94 -13.61
CA TRP A 68 6.65 -23.60 -14.95
C TRP A 68 5.89 -22.41 -15.55
N ASN A 69 4.77 -22.00 -14.97
CA ASN A 69 3.92 -20.94 -15.50
C ASN A 69 4.37 -19.54 -15.07
N ILE A 70 5.54 -19.15 -15.56
CA ILE A 70 6.14 -17.85 -15.27
C ILE A 70 5.28 -16.68 -15.75
N PHE A 71 4.52 -16.88 -16.84
CA PHE A 71 3.64 -15.85 -17.38
C PHE A 71 2.55 -15.44 -16.38
N LEU A 72 1.85 -16.42 -15.80
CA LEU A 72 0.82 -16.14 -14.79
C LEU A 72 1.43 -15.58 -13.49
N ALA A 73 2.65 -16.01 -13.16
CA ALA A 73 3.43 -15.44 -12.05
C ALA A 73 3.64 -13.94 -12.21
N THR A 74 4.07 -13.53 -13.40
CA THR A 74 4.29 -12.13 -13.74
C THR A 74 3.01 -11.34 -13.59
N ILE A 75 1.89 -11.83 -14.12
CA ILE A 75 0.59 -11.16 -13.99
C ILE A 75 0.19 -10.99 -12.51
N PHE A 76 0.28 -12.04 -11.69
CA PHE A 76 -0.05 -11.94 -10.26
C PHE A 76 0.90 -10.98 -9.52
N TYR A 77 2.17 -10.97 -9.89
CA TYR A 77 3.12 -10.04 -9.31
C TYR A 77 2.87 -8.59 -9.75
N ASP A 78 2.49 -8.37 -11.01
CA ASP A 78 2.15 -7.06 -11.53
C ASP A 78 0.95 -6.47 -10.77
N PHE A 79 -0.08 -7.27 -10.47
CA PHE A 79 -1.19 -6.83 -9.61
C PHE A 79 -0.78 -6.64 -8.15
N THR A 80 0.11 -7.48 -7.63
CA THR A 80 0.72 -7.31 -6.29
C THR A 80 1.40 -5.96 -6.16
N TYR A 81 2.10 -5.52 -7.20
CA TYR A 81 2.75 -4.21 -7.24
C TYR A 81 1.73 -3.10 -7.51
N TYR A 82 0.96 -3.22 -8.57
CA TYR A 82 0.11 -2.15 -9.05
C TYR A 82 -0.95 -1.70 -8.03
N LEU A 83 -1.68 -2.64 -7.41
CA LEU A 83 -2.85 -2.30 -6.59
C LEU A 83 -2.47 -1.60 -5.27
N PRO A 84 -1.49 -2.04 -4.47
CA PRO A 84 -1.09 -1.35 -3.25
C PRO A 84 -0.46 0.02 -3.54
N PHE A 85 0.34 0.14 -4.60
CA PHE A 85 0.93 1.43 -4.96
C PHE A 85 -0.13 2.42 -5.47
N LEU A 86 -1.09 1.95 -6.29
CA LEU A 86 -2.28 2.71 -6.66
C LEU A 86 -3.08 3.12 -5.42
N SER A 87 -3.19 2.25 -4.40
CA SER A 87 -4.01 2.54 -3.23
C SER A 87 -3.59 3.82 -2.48
N LEU A 88 -2.32 4.20 -2.56
CA LEU A 88 -1.77 5.34 -1.83
C LEU A 88 -2.32 6.69 -2.30
N ILE A 89 -2.71 6.83 -3.58
CA ILE A 89 -3.34 8.08 -4.05
C ILE A 89 -4.67 8.35 -3.34
N PHE A 90 -5.37 7.30 -2.89
CA PHE A 90 -6.60 7.46 -2.15
C PHE A 90 -6.36 8.09 -0.77
N LEU A 91 -5.19 7.92 -0.15
CA LEU A 91 -4.85 8.64 1.09
C LEU A 91 -4.67 10.15 0.84
N LEU A 92 -4.01 10.53 -0.26
CA LEU A 92 -3.88 11.92 -0.68
C LEU A 92 -5.26 12.52 -1.00
N ALA A 93 -6.02 11.83 -1.86
CA ALA A 93 -7.35 12.26 -2.27
C ALA A 93 -8.32 12.35 -1.09
N PHE A 94 -8.23 11.43 -0.13
CA PHE A 94 -8.99 11.50 1.12
C PHE A 94 -8.64 12.74 1.93
N THR A 95 -7.35 13.04 2.09
CA THR A 95 -6.89 14.22 2.82
C THR A 95 -7.35 15.51 2.15
N LEU A 96 -7.32 15.57 0.81
CA LEU A 96 -7.83 16.71 0.03
C LEU A 96 -9.35 16.85 0.16
N ASN A 97 -10.10 15.74 0.14
CA ASN A 97 -11.55 15.73 0.37
C ASN A 97 -11.94 16.29 1.75
N LEU A 98 -11.11 16.09 2.78
CA LEU A 98 -11.34 16.64 4.11
C LEU A 98 -10.94 18.11 4.23
N LEU A 99 -9.88 18.51 3.52
CA LEU A 99 -9.32 19.85 3.64
C LEU A 99 -10.05 20.89 2.78
N MET A 100 -10.44 20.52 1.57
CA MET A 100 -11.03 21.43 0.58
C MET A 100 -12.55 21.30 0.54
N LEU A 101 -13.24 22.42 0.31
CA LEU A 101 -14.67 22.41 0.04
C LEU A 101 -14.94 21.66 -1.27
N GLU A 102 -16.12 21.07 -1.42
CA GLU A 102 -16.49 20.34 -2.64
C GLU A 102 -16.43 21.20 -3.91
N SER A 103 -16.57 22.52 -3.77
CA SER A 103 -16.42 23.50 -4.84
C SER A 103 -14.98 23.62 -5.36
N GLU A 104 -13.97 23.47 -4.49
CA GLU A 104 -12.56 23.61 -4.85
C GLU A 104 -11.98 22.31 -5.40
N PHE A 105 -12.28 21.19 -4.74
CA PHE A 105 -11.86 19.86 -5.17
C PHE A 105 -13.04 19.11 -5.77
N THR A 106 -13.31 19.39 -7.05
CA THR A 106 -14.44 18.83 -7.80
C THR A 106 -14.22 17.35 -8.16
N LYS A 107 -15.30 16.66 -8.55
CA LYS A 107 -15.24 15.25 -9.01
C LYS A 107 -14.26 15.04 -10.17
N ILE A 108 -14.19 16.01 -11.10
CA ILE A 108 -13.26 15.95 -12.24
C ILE A 108 -11.81 16.00 -11.76
N LYS A 109 -11.45 16.91 -10.84
CA LYS A 109 -10.09 16.99 -10.28
C LYS A 109 -9.70 15.70 -9.55
N TYR A 110 -10.63 15.12 -8.80
CA TYR A 110 -10.44 13.82 -8.17
C TYR A 110 -10.15 12.71 -9.20
N LEU A 111 -10.97 12.62 -10.25
CA LEU A 111 -10.82 11.60 -11.29
C LEU A 111 -9.50 11.77 -12.06
N VAL A 112 -9.14 13.01 -12.43
CA VAL A 112 -7.86 13.30 -13.08
C VAL A 112 -6.69 12.89 -12.18
N LEU A 113 -6.72 13.24 -10.90
CA LEU A 113 -5.67 12.87 -9.94
C LEU A 113 -5.49 11.35 -9.86
N VAL A 114 -6.58 10.60 -9.66
CA VAL A 114 -6.53 9.13 -9.53
C VAL A 114 -6.13 8.48 -10.85
N PHE A 115 -6.69 8.92 -11.98
CA PHE A 115 -6.44 8.33 -13.28
C PHE A 115 -5.01 8.59 -13.78
N THR A 116 -4.49 9.81 -13.60
CA THR A 116 -3.09 10.12 -13.92
C THR A 116 -2.14 9.29 -13.06
N HIS A 117 -2.42 9.14 -11.76
CA HIS A 117 -1.61 8.26 -10.92
C HIS A 117 -1.68 6.81 -11.37
N ALA A 118 -2.89 6.30 -11.67
CA ALA A 118 -3.10 4.95 -12.16
C ALA A 118 -2.32 4.65 -13.45
N ILE A 119 -2.28 5.59 -14.40
CA ILE A 119 -1.48 5.45 -15.64
C ILE A 119 0.00 5.40 -15.31
N ILE A 120 0.51 6.32 -14.47
CA ILE A 120 1.94 6.37 -14.17
C ILE A 120 2.39 5.13 -13.41
N THR A 121 1.62 4.68 -12.40
CA THR A 121 1.89 3.42 -11.68
C THR A 121 1.84 2.21 -12.61
N PHE A 122 0.95 2.22 -13.62
CA PHE A 122 0.93 1.17 -14.64
C PHE A 122 2.18 1.22 -15.54
N MET A 123 2.64 2.42 -15.92
CA MET A 123 3.87 2.60 -16.71
C MET A 123 5.11 2.07 -15.98
N PHE A 124 5.16 2.12 -14.64
CA PHE A 124 6.26 1.52 -13.87
C PHE A 124 6.38 0.00 -14.07
N LEU A 125 5.31 -0.71 -14.42
CA LEU A 125 5.39 -2.15 -14.74
C LEU A 125 6.25 -2.43 -15.99
N PHE A 126 6.31 -1.46 -16.91
CA PHE A 126 7.09 -1.56 -18.16
C PHE A 126 8.44 -0.87 -18.07
N PHE A 127 8.90 -0.52 -16.86
CA PHE A 127 10.19 0.11 -16.68
C PHE A 127 11.31 -0.86 -17.13
N PRO A 128 12.22 -0.44 -18.02
CA PRO A 128 13.24 -1.31 -18.56
C PRO A 128 14.17 -1.80 -17.44
N GLU A 129 14.40 -3.11 -17.38
CA GLU A 129 15.15 -3.75 -16.30
C GLU A 129 14.60 -3.43 -14.90
N GLY A 130 13.30 -3.11 -14.80
CA GLY A 130 12.68 -2.67 -13.56
C GLY A 130 12.43 -3.83 -12.61
N ILE A 131 11.44 -4.67 -12.96
CA ILE A 131 11.01 -5.82 -12.18
C ILE A 131 11.37 -7.09 -12.96
N THR A 132 12.14 -7.97 -12.35
CA THR A 132 12.44 -9.30 -12.90
C THR A 132 12.02 -10.38 -11.91
N ILE A 133 11.44 -11.47 -12.39
CA ILE A 133 11.07 -12.60 -11.54
C ILE A 133 12.13 -13.67 -11.71
N ILE A 134 12.82 -13.98 -10.61
CA ILE A 134 13.87 -14.99 -10.56
C ILE A 134 13.41 -16.19 -9.73
N LYS A 135 13.89 -17.38 -10.07
CA LYS A 135 13.66 -18.61 -9.31
C LYS A 135 14.89 -18.88 -8.44
N VAL A 136 14.72 -18.87 -7.11
CA VAL A 136 15.77 -19.18 -6.13
C VAL A 136 15.28 -20.29 -5.22
N ASN A 137 15.95 -21.45 -5.24
CA ASN A 137 15.59 -22.62 -4.43
C ASN A 137 14.10 -22.99 -4.55
N ASN A 138 13.59 -23.10 -5.78
CA ASN A 138 12.18 -23.37 -6.10
C ASN A 138 11.16 -22.27 -5.73
N GLU A 139 11.58 -21.15 -5.16
CA GLU A 139 10.70 -20.01 -4.89
C GLU A 139 10.85 -18.93 -5.96
N TRP A 140 9.74 -18.40 -6.45
CA TRP A 140 9.76 -17.19 -7.27
C TRP A 140 9.87 -15.95 -6.41
N ARG A 141 10.74 -15.04 -6.84
CA ARG A 141 11.00 -13.80 -6.13
C ARG A 141 11.13 -12.65 -7.12
N PRO A 142 10.51 -11.51 -6.83
CA PRO A 142 10.81 -10.29 -7.57
C PRO A 142 12.21 -9.79 -7.21
N LEU A 143 12.88 -9.25 -8.22
CA LEU A 143 14.16 -8.59 -8.16
C LEU A 143 13.98 -7.22 -8.82
N TYR A 144 14.15 -6.16 -8.02
CA TYR A 144 14.08 -4.78 -8.49
C TYR A 144 15.49 -4.28 -8.81
N SER A 145 15.66 -3.58 -9.93
CA SER A 145 16.89 -2.83 -10.15
C SER A 145 16.96 -1.58 -9.25
N TRP A 146 18.17 -1.16 -8.90
CA TRP A 146 18.40 0.07 -8.14
C TRP A 146 17.86 1.31 -8.87
N LEU A 147 18.00 1.36 -10.20
CA LEU A 147 17.49 2.48 -11.00
C LEU A 147 15.97 2.57 -10.91
N PHE A 148 15.27 1.44 -11.00
CA PHE A 148 13.83 1.37 -10.80
C PHE A 148 13.44 1.83 -9.39
N LEU A 149 14.12 1.33 -8.36
CA LEU A 149 13.86 1.71 -6.96
C LEU A 149 13.98 3.23 -6.75
N ILE A 150 15.07 3.83 -7.21
CA ILE A 150 15.34 5.27 -7.06
C ILE A 150 14.27 6.09 -7.79
N THR A 151 13.95 5.71 -9.04
CA THR A 151 12.92 6.39 -9.83
C THR A 151 11.55 6.32 -9.16
N MET A 152 11.19 5.13 -8.68
CA MET A 152 9.96 4.90 -7.92
C MET A 152 9.94 5.79 -6.67
N TYR A 153 11.03 5.82 -5.89
CA TYR A 153 11.11 6.65 -4.68
C TYR A 153 10.94 8.13 -4.98
N ILE A 154 11.60 8.66 -6.01
CA ILE A 154 11.46 10.07 -6.40
C ILE A 154 10.00 10.38 -6.73
N TYR A 155 9.36 9.55 -7.56
CA TYR A 155 7.97 9.72 -7.97
C TYR A 155 7.01 9.68 -6.77
N PHE A 156 7.03 8.60 -5.99
CA PHE A 156 6.09 8.45 -4.86
C PHE A 156 6.37 9.49 -3.77
N SER A 157 7.62 9.90 -3.57
CA SER A 157 7.94 10.99 -2.63
C SER A 157 7.32 12.31 -3.08
N GLY A 158 7.56 12.70 -4.33
CA GLY A 158 7.12 13.99 -4.87
C GLY A 158 5.61 14.11 -5.07
N VAL A 159 4.96 13.03 -5.50
CA VAL A 159 3.54 13.05 -5.88
C VAL A 159 2.61 12.62 -4.74
N ILE A 160 3.05 11.70 -3.89
CA ILE A 160 2.19 11.08 -2.87
C ILE A 160 2.62 11.47 -1.46
N VAL A 161 3.83 11.11 -1.05
CA VAL A 161 4.26 11.20 0.35
C VAL A 161 4.33 12.64 0.82
N ILE A 162 5.09 13.48 0.13
CA ILE A 162 5.28 14.89 0.50
C ILE A 162 3.94 15.65 0.46
N PRO A 163 3.14 15.58 -0.62
CA PRO A 163 1.83 16.24 -0.65
C PRO A 163 0.89 15.76 0.45
N THR A 164 0.80 14.45 0.71
CA THR A 164 -0.10 13.90 1.74
C THR A 164 0.30 14.40 3.13
N ILE A 165 1.59 14.44 3.45
CA ILE A 165 2.08 14.97 4.74
C ILE A 165 1.77 16.46 4.84
N ILE A 166 2.08 17.27 3.82
CA ILE A 166 1.81 18.71 3.82
C ILE A 166 0.33 19.00 4.04
N TYR A 167 -0.55 18.34 3.28
CA TYR A 167 -1.99 18.56 3.40
C TYR A 167 -2.56 18.02 4.72
N SER A 168 -2.03 16.92 5.24
CA SER A 168 -2.45 16.40 6.56
C SER A 168 -2.06 17.36 7.69
N LEU A 169 -0.87 17.97 7.61
CA LEU A 169 -0.44 18.99 8.58
C LEU A 169 -1.24 20.29 8.46
N ARG A 170 -1.62 20.70 7.24
CA ARG A 170 -2.53 21.84 7.03
C ARG A 170 -3.91 21.57 7.62
N LEU A 171 -4.45 20.37 7.40
CA LEU A 171 -5.71 19.91 7.99
C LEU A 171 -5.64 19.94 9.53
N TYR A 172 -4.50 19.57 10.11
CA TYR A 172 -4.28 19.61 11.55
C TYR A 172 -4.32 21.02 12.14
N LYS A 173 -3.76 21.99 11.42
CA LYS A 173 -3.81 23.40 11.82
C LYS A 173 -5.21 23.99 11.72
N ARG A 174 -6.05 23.52 10.79
CA ARG A 174 -7.41 24.05 10.55
C ARG A 174 -8.44 23.62 11.59
N PHE A 175 -8.31 22.44 12.18
CA PHE A 175 -9.25 22.02 13.22
C PHE A 175 -9.07 22.88 14.48
N GLU A 176 -10.17 23.28 15.12
CA GLU A 176 -10.12 23.96 16.42
C GLU A 176 -10.33 22.97 17.58
N ALA A 177 -11.28 22.04 17.40
CA ALA A 177 -11.64 21.06 18.41
C ALA A 177 -10.47 20.12 18.76
N LYS A 178 -10.07 20.10 20.04
CA LYS A 178 -8.96 19.27 20.56
C LYS A 178 -9.14 17.78 20.27
N ASN A 179 -10.37 17.28 20.32
CA ASN A 179 -10.69 15.87 20.05
C ASN A 179 -10.38 15.48 18.60
N LEU A 180 -10.73 16.33 17.63
CA LEU A 180 -10.44 16.12 16.21
C LEU A 180 -8.93 16.17 15.93
N LYS A 181 -8.21 17.10 16.57
CA LYS A 181 -6.73 17.15 16.48
C LYS A 181 -6.08 15.86 16.98
N LYS A 182 -6.50 15.33 18.14
CA LYS A 182 -5.96 14.07 18.68
C LYS A 182 -6.16 12.91 17.69
N ARG A 183 -7.36 12.83 17.13
CA ARG A 183 -7.76 11.85 16.11
C ARG A 183 -6.94 11.95 14.82
N LEU A 184 -6.75 13.15 14.31
CA LEU A 184 -5.94 13.39 13.12
C LEU A 184 -4.45 13.07 13.34
N ARG A 185 -3.91 13.22 14.56
CA ARG A 185 -2.55 12.72 14.87
C ARG A 185 -2.42 11.22 14.66
N TYR A 186 -3.42 10.44 15.09
CA TYR A 186 -3.42 9.00 14.83
C TYR A 186 -3.48 8.70 13.33
N PHE A 187 -4.33 9.40 12.58
CA PHE A 187 -4.38 9.27 11.12
C PHE A 187 -3.01 9.57 10.48
N ILE A 188 -2.37 10.69 10.85
CA ILE A 188 -1.04 11.08 10.34
C ILE A 188 0.01 10.01 10.65
N LEU A 189 0.03 9.47 11.88
CA LEU A 189 0.94 8.40 12.26
C LEU A 189 0.72 7.14 11.42
N GLY A 190 -0.54 6.76 11.16
CA GLY A 190 -0.84 5.62 10.30
C GLY A 190 -0.48 5.84 8.83
N VAL A 191 -0.64 7.05 8.32
CA VAL A 191 -0.18 7.43 6.97
C VAL A 191 1.34 7.34 6.87
N ILE A 192 2.07 7.87 7.85
CA ILE A 192 3.55 7.78 7.90
C ILE A 192 3.99 6.31 7.93
N GLY A 193 3.36 5.48 8.77
CA GLY A 193 3.68 4.05 8.82
C GLY A 193 3.40 3.34 7.49
N SER A 194 2.33 3.71 6.78
CA SER A 194 2.05 3.19 5.43
C SER A 194 3.14 3.58 4.42
N PHE A 195 3.71 4.78 4.52
CA PHE A 195 4.82 5.20 3.69
C PHE A 195 6.13 4.50 4.05
N ILE A 196 6.39 4.22 5.34
CA ILE A 196 7.53 3.40 5.74
C ILE A 196 7.43 2.01 5.10
N VAL A 197 6.24 1.40 5.11
CA VAL A 197 5.98 0.11 4.43
C VAL A 197 6.27 0.20 2.94
N LEU A 198 5.77 1.23 2.26
CA LEU A 198 6.03 1.49 0.84
C LEU A 198 7.53 1.45 0.52
N TYR A 199 8.33 2.25 1.23
CA TYR A 199 9.77 2.33 0.97
C TYR A 199 10.45 1.00 1.30
N GLY A 200 10.22 0.44 2.50
CA GLY A 200 10.95 -0.77 2.85
C GLY A 200 10.55 -2.00 2.02
N VAL A 201 9.34 -2.08 1.46
CA VAL A 201 8.99 -3.14 0.47
C VAL A 201 9.81 -2.98 -0.81
N GLY A 202 9.95 -1.75 -1.33
CA GLY A 202 10.83 -1.48 -2.47
C GLY A 202 12.27 -1.91 -2.17
N LEU A 203 12.79 -1.52 -1.00
CA LEU A 203 14.13 -1.88 -0.57
C LEU A 203 14.28 -3.40 -0.37
N TYR A 204 13.27 -4.10 0.15
CA TYR A 204 13.28 -5.55 0.35
C TYR A 204 13.44 -6.33 -0.96
N ASN A 205 12.79 -5.84 -2.02
CA ASN A 205 12.87 -6.44 -3.35
C ASN A 205 14.15 -6.06 -4.13
N THR A 206 14.89 -5.05 -3.66
CA THR A 206 16.14 -4.57 -4.30
C THR A 206 17.39 -5.04 -3.54
N TRP A 207 17.35 -4.99 -2.21
CA TRP A 207 18.47 -5.32 -1.33
C TRP A 207 18.34 -6.76 -0.84
N HIS A 208 19.19 -7.64 -1.40
CA HIS A 208 19.14 -9.09 -1.16
C HIS A 208 19.85 -9.55 0.12
N ASP A 209 20.07 -8.63 1.07
CA ASP A 209 20.70 -8.98 2.33
C ASP A 209 19.76 -9.86 3.19
N PRO A 210 20.20 -11.07 3.61
CA PRO A 210 19.34 -11.99 4.36
C PRO A 210 18.89 -11.44 5.73
N ILE A 211 19.72 -10.63 6.39
CA ILE A 211 19.41 -10.06 7.71
C ILE A 211 18.34 -8.98 7.55
N PHE A 212 18.54 -8.08 6.59
CA PHE A 212 17.55 -7.05 6.26
C PHE A 212 16.18 -7.68 5.95
N ARG A 213 16.16 -8.74 5.12
CA ARG A 213 14.92 -9.42 4.75
C ARG A 213 14.19 -10.06 5.94
N LEU A 214 14.94 -10.68 6.84
CA LEU A 214 14.36 -11.27 8.06
C LEU A 214 13.75 -10.19 8.94
N VAL A 215 14.50 -9.11 9.22
CA VAL A 215 14.06 -8.00 10.06
C VAL A 215 12.87 -7.28 9.43
N TRP A 216 12.95 -6.99 8.13
CA TRP A 216 11.89 -6.30 7.40
C TRP A 216 10.60 -7.12 7.32
N GLY A 217 10.69 -8.46 7.16
CA GLY A 217 9.51 -9.33 7.17
C GLY A 217 8.69 -9.18 8.46
N ILE A 218 9.36 -9.09 9.61
CA ILE A 218 8.72 -8.88 10.92
C ILE A 218 8.19 -7.45 11.04
N LEU A 219 9.03 -6.45 10.72
CA LEU A 219 8.67 -5.03 10.82
C LEU A 219 7.48 -4.67 9.92
N ASN A 220 7.41 -5.24 8.71
CA ASN A 220 6.32 -4.97 7.78
C ASN A 220 4.96 -5.30 8.40
N ILE A 221 4.83 -6.44 9.08
CA ILE A 221 3.58 -6.83 9.76
C ILE A 221 3.30 -5.88 10.94
N LEU A 222 4.32 -5.61 11.75
CA LEU A 222 4.22 -4.73 12.93
C LEU A 222 3.93 -3.27 12.59
N ILE A 223 4.22 -2.83 11.37
CA ILE A 223 3.94 -1.47 10.92
C ILE A 223 2.62 -1.42 10.15
N LEU A 224 2.38 -2.35 9.22
CA LEU A 224 1.22 -2.30 8.32
C LEU A 224 -0.12 -2.44 9.07
N ILE A 225 -0.22 -3.37 10.02
CA ILE A 225 -1.46 -3.56 10.80
C ILE A 225 -1.79 -2.32 11.64
N PRO A 226 -0.89 -1.83 12.52
CA PRO A 226 -1.17 -0.61 13.27
C PRO A 226 -1.41 0.60 12.37
N SER A 227 -0.70 0.71 11.25
CA SER A 227 -0.91 1.82 10.29
C SER A 227 -2.33 1.86 9.76
N GLY A 228 -2.84 0.72 9.26
CA GLY A 228 -4.22 0.60 8.80
C GLY A 228 -5.23 0.89 9.92
N LEU A 229 -5.02 0.35 11.12
CA LEU A 229 -5.92 0.61 12.25
C LEU A 229 -5.91 2.09 12.68
N LEU A 230 -4.74 2.73 12.71
CA LEU A 230 -4.59 4.15 13.06
C LEU A 230 -5.24 5.08 12.03
N ILE A 231 -5.16 4.75 10.74
CA ILE A 231 -5.86 5.48 9.68
C ILE A 231 -7.38 5.38 9.90
N TYR A 232 -7.89 4.18 10.16
CA TYR A 232 -9.32 3.95 10.39
C TYR A 232 -9.84 4.62 11.68
N TYR A 233 -9.23 4.34 12.82
CA TYR A 233 -9.67 4.87 14.11
C TYR A 233 -9.33 6.36 14.29
N GLY A 234 -8.35 6.86 13.54
CA GLY A 234 -8.02 8.28 13.50
C GLY A 234 -9.21 9.09 13.00
N ILE A 235 -9.60 8.92 11.74
CA ILE A 235 -10.68 9.74 11.14
C ILE A 235 -11.81 8.89 10.57
N GLY A 236 -11.50 7.75 9.95
CA GLY A 236 -12.51 6.87 9.32
C GLY A 236 -13.62 6.40 10.26
N GLN A 237 -13.41 6.42 11.58
CA GLN A 237 -14.43 5.99 12.53
C GLN A 237 -15.62 6.97 12.63
N ASN A 238 -15.44 8.27 12.39
CA ASN A 238 -16.43 9.29 12.77
C ASN A 238 -16.80 10.25 11.62
N LEU A 239 -16.62 9.80 10.37
CA LEU A 239 -17.06 10.50 9.15
C LEU A 239 -18.45 10.04 8.71
#